data_AF-A0A2T3J9X1-F1
#
_entry.id   AF-A0A2T3J9X1-F1
#
_cell.length_a   1.000
_cell.length_b   1.000
_cell.length_c   1.000
_cell.angle_alpha   90.00
_cell.angle_beta   90.00
_cell.angle_gamma   90.00
#
_symmetry.space_group_name_H-M   'P 1'
#
loop_
_entity.id
_entity.type
_entity.pdbx_description
1 polymer ?
#
loop_
_entity_poly.entity_id
_entity_poly.type
_entity_poly.pdbx_seq_one_letter_code
_entity_poly.pdbx_strand_id
1 'polypeptide(L)'
;MTKSLYETLKLKYKTNTAIGCIFNVTRQSVSHWKVNGIPENIALLCHLSPQIQYKYNPIDFGRVNKGLKLNLETTKKVTTNDSIKRVRNADVNHDSCAP
;
A
#
# COMPACT_ATOMS: atom_id res chain seq x y z
N MET A 1 9.98 -14.77 -27.52
CA MET A 1 9.87 -15.47 -26.23
C MET A 1 10.08 -14.48 -25.10
N THR A 2 9.07 -14.25 -24.27
CA THR A 2 9.20 -13.44 -23.05
C THR A 2 10.10 -14.18 -22.06
N LYS A 3 11.17 -13.55 -21.59
CA LYS A 3 12.04 -14.14 -20.55
C LYS A 3 11.24 -14.21 -19.25
N SER A 4 11.28 -15.37 -18.58
CA SER A 4 10.68 -15.50 -17.25
C SER A 4 11.43 -14.61 -16.25
N LEU A 5 10.74 -14.16 -15.20
CA LEU A 5 11.38 -13.34 -14.15
C LEU A 5 12.59 -14.04 -13.53
N TYR A 6 12.54 -15.37 -13.39
CA TYR A 6 13.67 -16.16 -12.90
C TYR A 6 14.91 -16.00 -13.79
N GLU A 7 14.75 -16.09 -15.11
CA GLU A 7 15.87 -15.91 -16.05
C GLU A 7 16.40 -14.46 -16.03
N THR A 8 15.53 -13.46 -15.84
CA THR A 8 15.94 -12.06 -15.68
C THR A 8 16.79 -11.86 -14.42
N LEU A 9 16.36 -12.42 -13.29
CA LEU A 9 17.13 -12.39 -12.04
C LEU A 9 18.46 -13.14 -12.18
N LYS A 10 18.44 -14.28 -12.87
CA LYS A 10 19.63 -15.09 -13.12
C LYS A 10 20.64 -14.38 -13.98
N LEU A 11 20.21 -13.67 -15.03
CA LEU A 11 21.06 -12.85 -15.88
C LEU A 11 21.70 -11.70 -15.09
N LYS A 12 20.92 -11.05 -14.22
CA LYS A 12 21.38 -9.89 -13.45
C LYS A 12 22.34 -10.25 -12.32
N TYR A 13 21.98 -11.25 -11.51
CA TYR A 13 22.72 -11.60 -10.28
C TYR A 13 23.65 -12.81 -10.44
N LYS A 14 23.63 -13.46 -11.62
CA LYS A 14 24.49 -14.59 -12.04
C LYS A 14 24.27 -15.90 -11.27
N THR A 15 24.23 -15.86 -9.94
CA THR A 15 24.20 -17.05 -9.08
C THR A 15 22.94 -17.12 -8.22
N ASN A 16 22.49 -18.35 -7.89
CA ASN A 16 21.32 -18.53 -7.01
C ASN A 16 21.64 -18.06 -5.58
N THR A 17 22.91 -18.15 -5.17
CA THR A 17 23.38 -17.64 -3.88
C THR A 17 23.25 -16.11 -3.82
N ALA A 18 23.68 -15.39 -4.85
CA ALA A 18 23.56 -13.93 -4.89
C ALA A 18 22.09 -13.47 -4.88
N ILE A 19 21.22 -14.13 -5.65
CA ILE A 19 19.77 -13.88 -5.60
C ILE A 19 19.25 -14.12 -4.18
N GLY A 20 19.64 -15.24 -3.56
CA GLY A 20 19.27 -15.56 -2.18
C GLY A 20 19.66 -14.47 -1.19
N CYS A 21 20.88 -13.95 -1.28
CA CYS A 21 21.34 -12.85 -0.42
C CYS A 21 20.52 -11.57 -0.62
N ILE A 22 20.20 -11.18 -1.86
CA ILE A 22 19.44 -9.96 -2.16
C ILE A 22 18.01 -10.03 -1.61
N PHE A 23 17.36 -11.19 -1.74
CA PHE A 23 15.98 -11.38 -1.30
C PHE A 23 15.85 -12.00 0.09
N ASN A 24 16.98 -12.19 0.80
CA ASN A 24 17.06 -12.85 2.10
C ASN A 24 16.37 -14.23 2.13
N VAL A 25 16.64 -15.05 1.12
CA VAL A 25 16.14 -16.44 0.99
C VAL A 25 17.28 -17.41 0.76
N THR A 26 17.02 -18.70 1.01
CA THR A 26 18.05 -19.73 0.79
C THR A 26 18.31 -19.96 -0.71
N ARG A 27 19.53 -20.38 -1.04
CA ARG A 27 19.90 -20.78 -2.41
C ARG A 27 18.97 -21.89 -2.94
N GLN A 28 18.56 -22.81 -2.09
CA GLN A 28 17.67 -23.92 -2.41
C GLN A 28 16.30 -23.42 -2.83
N SER A 29 15.73 -22.45 -2.08
CA SER A 29 14.47 -21.79 -2.44
C SER A 29 14.55 -21.16 -3.83
N VAL A 30 15.64 -20.46 -4.15
CA VAL A 30 15.84 -19.85 -5.48
C VAL A 30 15.91 -20.92 -6.58
N SER A 31 16.55 -22.07 -6.33
CA SER A 31 16.58 -23.16 -7.30
C SER A 31 15.18 -23.72 -7.59
N HIS A 32 14.31 -23.77 -6.58
CA HIS A 32 12.93 -24.25 -6.75
C HIS A 32 12.06 -23.29 -7.56
N TRP A 33 12.40 -21.99 -7.63
CA TRP A 33 11.63 -21.01 -8.40
C TRP A 33 11.58 -21.31 -9.90
N LYS A 34 12.58 -22.03 -10.43
CA LYS A 34 12.59 -22.46 -11.84
C LYS A 34 11.45 -23.41 -12.18
N VAL A 35 11.04 -24.25 -11.22
CA VAL A 35 10.01 -25.29 -11.41
C VAL A 35 8.67 -24.81 -10.86
N ASN A 36 8.67 -24.22 -9.66
CA ASN A 36 7.46 -23.89 -8.92
C ASN A 36 6.97 -22.45 -9.16
N GLY A 37 7.74 -21.65 -9.92
CA GLY A 37 7.50 -20.23 -10.06
C GLY A 37 8.08 -19.41 -8.89
N ILE A 38 8.19 -18.11 -9.13
CA ILE A 38 8.68 -17.14 -8.13
C ILE A 38 7.51 -16.79 -7.19
N PRO A 39 7.72 -16.74 -5.87
CA PRO A 39 6.72 -16.25 -4.93
C PRO A 39 6.22 -14.84 -5.23
N GLU A 40 4.94 -14.58 -4.98
CA GLU A 40 4.29 -13.31 -5.31
C GLU A 40 4.97 -12.09 -4.65
N ASN A 41 5.38 -12.21 -3.39
CA ASN A 41 6.09 -11.15 -2.67
C ASN A 41 7.40 -10.76 -3.38
N ILE A 42 8.16 -11.73 -3.89
CA ILE A 42 9.40 -11.47 -4.64
C ILE A 42 9.08 -10.83 -5.99
N ALA A 43 8.03 -11.26 -6.67
CA ALA A 43 7.57 -10.65 -7.91
C ALA A 43 7.17 -9.18 -7.72
N LEU A 44 6.47 -8.85 -6.63
CA LEU A 44 6.14 -7.48 -6.26
C LEU A 44 7.40 -6.64 -5.97
N LEU A 45 8.36 -7.17 -5.21
CA LEU A 45 9.64 -6.48 -4.99
C LEU A 45 10.37 -6.19 -6.30
N CYS A 46 10.36 -7.15 -7.23
CA CYS A 46 10.94 -6.96 -8.56
C CYS A 46 10.20 -5.89 -9.36
N HIS A 47 8.89 -5.78 -9.22
CA HIS A 47 8.08 -4.75 -9.89
C HIS A 47 8.36 -3.34 -9.36
N LEU A 48 8.66 -3.21 -8.07
CA LEU A 48 9.02 -1.93 -7.44
C LEU A 48 10.46 -1.50 -7.73
N SER A 49 11.33 -2.44 -8.13
CA SER A 49 12.74 -2.14 -8.38
C SER A 49 12.95 -1.57 -9.78
N PRO A 50 13.44 -0.33 -9.93
CA PRO A 50 13.69 0.25 -11.26
C PRO A 50 14.81 -0.47 -12.01
N GLN A 51 15.63 -1.24 -11.30
CA GLN A 51 16.75 -1.96 -11.87
C GLN A 51 16.36 -3.35 -12.41
N ILE A 52 15.12 -3.80 -12.23
CA ILE A 52 14.62 -5.08 -12.74
C ILE A 52 13.48 -4.76 -13.68
N GLN A 53 13.65 -5.03 -14.97
CA GLN A 53 12.60 -4.83 -15.96
C GLN A 53 11.54 -5.93 -15.82
N TYR A 54 10.67 -5.78 -14.82
CA TYR A 54 9.58 -6.68 -14.55
C TYR A 54 8.31 -5.90 -14.22
N LYS A 55 7.22 -6.24 -14.90
CA LYS A 55 5.89 -5.72 -14.58
C LYS A 55 5.09 -6.84 -13.95
N TYR A 56 4.68 -6.62 -12.70
CA TYR A 56 3.81 -7.56 -12.00
C TYR A 56 2.47 -7.66 -12.72
N ASN A 57 2.01 -8.89 -12.95
CA ASN A 57 0.69 -9.19 -13.48
C ASN A 57 -0.10 -10.00 -12.43
N PRO A 58 -1.17 -9.44 -11.84
CA PRO A 58 -1.94 -10.12 -10.79
C PRO A 58 -2.51 -11.48 -11.23
N ILE A 59 -2.84 -11.62 -12.51
CA ILE A 59 -3.43 -12.84 -13.08
C ILE A 59 -2.48 -14.03 -12.95
N ASP A 60 -1.17 -13.81 -13.10
CA ASP A 60 -0.13 -14.86 -13.00
C ASP A 60 -0.08 -15.47 -11.58
N PHE A 61 -0.64 -14.77 -10.59
CA PHE A 61 -0.67 -15.16 -9.18
C PHE A 61 -2.09 -15.49 -8.69
N GLY A 62 -3.04 -15.69 -9.62
CA GLY A 62 -4.43 -16.01 -9.26
C GLY A 62 -5.19 -14.86 -8.59
N ARG A 63 -4.68 -13.62 -8.66
CA ARG A 63 -5.37 -12.44 -8.15
C ARG A 63 -6.42 -12.01 -9.18
N VAL A 64 -7.68 -12.18 -8.81
CA VAL A 64 -8.79 -11.63 -9.58
C VAL A 64 -8.87 -10.15 -9.26
N ASN A 65 -8.85 -9.30 -10.28
CA ASN A 65 -9.11 -7.86 -10.15
C ASN A 65 -10.59 -7.63 -9.78
N LYS A 66 -11.01 -8.06 -8.60
CA LYS A 66 -12.23 -7.56 -7.96
C LYS A 66 -11.87 -6.15 -7.49
N GLY A 67 -11.88 -5.21 -8.44
CA GLY A 67 -11.59 -3.81 -8.17
C GLY A 67 -12.44 -3.37 -6.98
N LEU A 68 -11.81 -2.69 -6.01
CA LEU A 68 -12.54 -1.99 -4.97
C LEU A 68 -13.46 -0.99 -5.66
N LYS A 69 -14.73 -1.34 -5.80
CA LYS A 69 -15.73 -0.45 -6.37
C LYS A 69 -16.07 0.56 -5.28
N LEU A 70 -15.50 1.76 -5.41
CA LEU A 70 -15.84 2.88 -4.55
C LEU A 70 -17.30 3.26 -4.83
N ASN A 71 -18.20 2.95 -3.90
CA ASN A 71 -19.58 3.42 -3.95
C ASN A 71 -19.59 4.88 -3.46
N LEU A 72 -19.67 5.82 -4.40
CA LEU A 72 -19.73 7.26 -4.12
C LEU A 72 -21.15 7.74 -3.73
N GLU A 73 -22.16 6.88 -3.80
CA GLU A 73 -23.57 7.26 -3.62
C GLU A 73 -23.97 7.46 -2.15
N THR A 74 -23.08 7.14 -1.19
CA THR A 74 -23.35 7.22 0.26
C THR A 74 -22.56 8.29 1.01
N THR A 75 -21.98 9.28 0.32
CA THR A 75 -21.53 10.51 0.98
C THR A 75 -22.73 11.28 1.48
N LYS A 76 -23.26 10.87 2.64
CA LYS A 76 -24.10 11.72 3.47
C LYS A 76 -23.32 13.02 3.65
N LYS A 77 -23.85 14.12 3.10
CA LYS A 77 -23.28 15.45 3.25
C LYS A 77 -23.13 15.70 4.76
N VAL A 78 -21.91 15.67 5.28
CA VAL A 78 -21.64 15.98 6.67
C VAL A 78 -21.83 17.48 6.82
N THR A 79 -23.00 17.89 7.30
CA THR A 79 -23.24 19.25 7.79
C THR A 79 -22.94 19.27 9.28
N THR A 80 -21.84 19.90 9.65
CA THR A 80 -21.53 20.21 11.05
C THR A 80 -22.49 21.30 11.53
N ASN A 81 -23.35 20.98 12.51
CA ASN A 81 -24.20 21.95 13.18
C ASN A 81 -23.37 22.72 14.23
N ASP A 82 -22.45 23.58 13.78
CA ASP A 82 -21.79 24.54 14.66
C ASP A 82 -22.61 25.83 14.71
N SER A 83 -23.54 25.88 15.66
CA SER A 83 -24.12 27.14 16.16
C SER A 83 -24.56 26.94 17.61
N ILE A 84 -23.61 26.70 18.50
CA ILE A 84 -23.84 26.89 19.94
C ILE A 84 -24.03 28.39 20.16
N LYS A 85 -25.27 28.84 20.38
CA LYS A 85 -25.53 30.21 20.86
C LYS A 85 -24.85 30.34 22.22
N ARG A 86 -23.73 31.08 22.29
CA ARG A 86 -23.16 31.52 23.57
C ARG A 86 -24.23 32.33 24.30
N VAL A 87 -24.74 31.80 25.41
CA VAL A 87 -25.55 32.55 26.37
C VAL A 87 -24.61 33.60 26.98
N ARG A 88 -24.87 34.88 26.73
CA ARG A 88 -24.22 35.96 27.45
C ARG A 88 -24.90 36.05 28.82
N ASN A 89 -24.19 35.70 29.88
CA ASN A 89 -24.59 36.11 31.22
C ASN A 89 -24.43 37.64 31.27
N ALA A 90 -25.55 38.35 31.42
CA ALA A 90 -25.53 39.77 31.70
C ALA A 90 -25.39 39.93 33.21
N ASP A 91 -24.16 40.11 33.67
CA ASP A 91 -23.90 40.65 35.00
C ASP A 91 -23.77 42.17 34.92
N VAL A 92 -24.23 42.80 36.01
CA VAL A 92 -23.94 44.16 36.51
C VAL A 92 -24.96 45.25 36.17
N ASN A 93 -25.60 45.77 37.24
CA ASN A 93 -25.62 47.18 37.69
C ASN A 93 -26.25 47.17 39.10
N HIS A 94 -25.50 47.30 40.19
CA HIS A 94 -24.90 48.51 40.78
C HIS A 94 -25.92 49.63 41.01
N ASP A 95 -26.58 49.62 42.18
CA ASP A 95 -27.22 50.80 42.76
C ASP A 95 -26.59 51.13 44.12
N SER A 96 -25.68 52.10 44.04
CA SER A 96 -25.51 53.28 44.88
C SER A 96 -26.04 53.29 46.33
N CYS A 97 -25.13 53.59 47.26
CA CYS A 97 -25.42 54.54 48.35
C CYS A 97 -24.14 55.27 48.77
N ALA A 98 -24.16 56.59 48.64
CA ALA A 98 -23.20 57.54 49.21
C ALA A 98 -23.98 58.82 49.53
N PRO A 99 -23.44 59.75 50.36
CA PRO A 99 -22.48 59.60 51.44
C PRO A 99 -23.15 59.50 52.83
#